data_AF-A0AAD1XXU9-F1
#
_entry.id   AF-A0AAD1XXU9-F1
#
_cell.length_a   1.000
_cell.length_b   1.000
_cell.length_c   1.000
_cell.angle_alpha   90.00
_cell.angle_beta   90.00
_cell.angle_gamma   90.00
#
_symmetry.space_group_name_H-M   'P 1'
#
loop_
_entity.id
_entity.type
_entity.pdbx_description
1 polymer ?
#
loop_
_entity_poly.entity_id
_entity_poly.type
_entity_poly.pdbx_seq_one_letter_code
_entity_poly.pdbx_strand_id
1 'polypeptide(L)'
;MAKFFKALVLLCAVVSLTLGQKSAPYLFSGHHKVVNFTQQYSMEMFYNKENGEDWLYFTLLFEYPLPTYQQDLWLGVGFGKTTMDSADIVICRFQTNQALCTDRHNGRFPVTPVLDEKNDILRFRSEAVYDQFVVMGFKRKVITNDTENDYQFQLGNKTDLIWAYGQANSTTGEIIKHVEYGVTSITLPKAATSFSKTAIFAACVMSVLTFTLT
;
A
#
# COMPACT_ATOMS: atom_id res chain seq x y z
N MET A 1 -12.11 -49.89 13.41
CA MET A 1 -12.60 -48.54 13.06
C MET A 1 -12.16 -47.43 14.02
N ALA A 2 -12.18 -47.60 15.34
CA ALA A 2 -11.78 -46.54 16.30
C ALA A 2 -10.29 -46.10 16.22
N LYS A 3 -9.39 -46.90 15.64
CA LYS A 3 -7.96 -46.55 15.48
C LYS A 3 -7.67 -45.64 14.27
N PHE A 4 -8.55 -45.61 13.27
CA PHE A 4 -8.39 -44.75 12.08
C PHE A 4 -8.80 -43.30 12.35
N PHE A 5 -9.80 -43.09 13.22
CA PHE A 5 -10.27 -41.76 13.61
C PHE A 5 -9.23 -40.93 14.37
N LYS A 6 -8.37 -41.57 15.18
CA LYS A 6 -7.28 -40.88 15.88
C LYS A 6 -6.16 -40.40 14.93
N ALA A 7 -5.98 -41.04 13.78
CA ALA A 7 -4.93 -40.65 12.82
C ALA A 7 -5.34 -39.44 11.97
N LEU A 8 -6.62 -39.30 11.63
CA LEU A 8 -7.11 -38.22 10.76
C LEU A 8 -7.24 -36.87 11.50
N VAL A 9 -7.66 -36.89 12.78
CA VAL A 9 -7.71 -35.69 13.64
C VAL A 9 -6.29 -35.17 13.95
N LEU A 10 -5.31 -36.07 14.06
CA LEU A 10 -3.92 -35.70 14.27
C LEU A 10 -3.29 -35.06 13.01
N LEU A 11 -3.74 -35.44 11.81
CA LEU A 11 -3.25 -34.88 10.56
C LEU A 11 -3.64 -33.39 10.37
N CYS A 12 -4.83 -32.98 10.85
CA CYS A 12 -5.22 -31.57 10.83
C CYS A 12 -4.48 -30.72 11.88
N ALA A 13 -4.11 -31.32 13.02
CA ALA A 13 -3.36 -30.61 14.08
C ALA A 13 -1.87 -30.46 13.75
N VAL A 14 -1.26 -31.45 13.08
CA VAL A 14 0.18 -31.45 12.78
C VAL A 14 0.52 -30.54 11.59
N VAL A 15 -0.38 -30.34 10.63
CA VAL A 15 -0.17 -29.38 9.52
C VAL A 15 -0.12 -27.92 10.01
N SER A 16 -0.70 -27.61 11.19
CA SER A 16 -0.62 -26.26 11.78
C SER A 16 0.66 -25.97 12.58
N LEU A 17 1.50 -26.97 12.86
CA LEU A 17 2.62 -26.85 13.84
C LEU A 17 4.03 -26.98 13.25
N THR A 18 4.20 -27.37 11.97
CA THR A 18 5.53 -27.61 11.36
C THR A 18 5.91 -26.64 10.24
N LEU A 19 5.17 -25.55 10.04
CA LEU A 19 5.64 -24.43 9.23
C LEU A 19 6.55 -23.54 10.07
N GLY A 20 7.81 -23.97 10.16
CA GLY A 20 8.90 -23.16 10.71
C GLY A 20 8.96 -21.79 10.03
N GLN A 21 9.16 -20.76 10.86
CA GLN A 21 9.45 -19.39 10.48
C GLN A 21 10.71 -19.32 9.60
N LYS A 22 10.55 -19.58 8.31
CA LYS A 22 11.43 -19.08 7.27
C LYS A 22 10.62 -17.97 6.62
N SER A 23 11.02 -16.72 6.85
CA SER A 23 10.39 -15.47 6.38
C SER A 23 9.57 -15.73 5.13
N ALA A 24 8.26 -15.94 5.33
CA ALA A 24 7.36 -16.18 4.22
C ALA A 24 7.47 -14.95 3.31
N PRO A 25 7.55 -15.11 1.98
CA PRO A 25 7.20 -14.00 1.12
C PRO A 25 5.83 -13.53 1.61
N TYR A 26 5.70 -12.26 1.97
CA TYR A 26 4.44 -11.69 2.43
C TYR A 26 3.39 -12.01 1.37
N LEU A 27 2.63 -13.08 1.60
CA LEU A 27 1.59 -13.54 0.71
C LEU A 27 0.43 -12.61 1.05
N PHE A 28 0.45 -11.44 0.40
CA PHE A 28 -0.55 -10.41 0.59
C PHE A 28 -1.89 -10.98 0.13
N SER A 29 -2.69 -11.45 1.09
CA SER A 29 -4.07 -11.92 0.92
C SER A 29 -5.05 -10.76 0.63
N GLY A 30 -4.55 -9.56 0.31
CA GLY A 30 -5.33 -8.35 0.13
C GLY A 30 -5.72 -8.14 -1.33
N HIS A 31 -6.83 -7.42 -1.55
CA HIS A 31 -7.18 -6.88 -2.86
C HIS A 31 -6.08 -5.90 -3.32
N HIS A 32 -5.24 -6.37 -4.24
CA HIS A 32 -4.18 -5.59 -4.89
C HIS A 32 -4.78 -4.77 -6.03
N LYS A 33 -4.45 -3.48 -6.07
CA LYS A 33 -4.86 -2.56 -7.12
C LYS A 33 -3.63 -1.90 -7.74
N VAL A 34 -3.45 -2.10 -9.04
CA VAL A 34 -2.48 -1.36 -9.84
C VAL A 34 -3.18 -0.20 -10.53
N VAL A 35 -2.53 0.97 -10.51
CA VAL A 35 -2.99 2.21 -11.11
C VAL A 35 -1.85 2.74 -11.99
N ASN A 36 -2.04 2.74 -13.30
CA ASN A 36 -1.08 3.34 -14.23
C ASN A 36 -1.46 4.81 -14.43
N PHE A 37 -0.61 5.72 -14.00
CA PHE A 37 -0.80 7.15 -14.18
C PHE A 37 -0.30 7.59 -15.56
N THR A 38 0.90 7.12 -15.91
CA THR A 38 1.51 7.29 -17.23
C THR A 38 2.06 5.94 -17.70
N GLN A 39 2.81 5.94 -18.81
CA GLN A 39 3.56 4.76 -19.23
C GLN A 39 4.73 4.44 -18.27
N GLN A 40 5.24 5.44 -17.54
CA GLN A 40 6.39 5.28 -16.66
C GLN A 40 6.00 5.27 -15.19
N TYR A 41 5.00 6.06 -14.80
CA TYR A 41 4.61 6.21 -13.40
C TYR A 41 3.35 5.39 -13.10
N SER A 42 3.46 4.48 -12.14
CA SER A 42 2.34 3.72 -11.61
C SER A 42 2.36 3.66 -10.09
N MET A 43 1.23 3.24 -9.52
CA MET A 43 1.08 2.99 -8.11
C MET A 43 0.40 1.64 -7.90
N GLU A 44 0.93 0.86 -6.98
CA GLU A 44 0.24 -0.27 -6.40
C GLU A 44 -0.30 0.09 -5.02
N MET A 45 -1.50 -0.38 -4.73
CA MET A 45 -2.13 -0.20 -3.44
C MET A 45 -2.77 -1.49 -2.95
N PHE A 46 -2.65 -1.76 -1.65
CA PHE A 46 -3.38 -2.85 -1.00
C PHE A 46 -3.77 -2.47 0.42
N TYR A 47 -4.81 -3.13 0.93
CA TYR A 47 -5.29 -2.98 2.29
C TYR A 47 -4.78 -4.12 3.17
N ASN A 48 -4.43 -3.81 4.42
CA ASN A 48 -4.13 -4.79 5.45
C ASN A 48 -4.64 -4.35 6.82
N LYS A 49 -5.00 -5.31 7.69
CA LYS A 49 -5.35 -5.04 9.08
C LYS A 49 -4.22 -5.49 10.00
N GLU A 50 -3.67 -4.58 10.78
CA GLU A 50 -2.52 -4.82 11.66
C GLU A 50 -2.85 -4.39 13.08
N ASN A 51 -2.76 -5.33 14.03
CA ASN A 51 -3.03 -5.05 15.44
C ASN A 51 -4.40 -4.39 15.70
N GLY A 52 -5.40 -4.71 14.86
CA GLY A 52 -6.74 -4.15 14.94
C GLY A 52 -6.94 -2.83 14.17
N GLU A 53 -5.88 -2.24 13.63
CA GLU A 53 -5.93 -1.01 12.84
C GLU A 53 -5.96 -1.29 11.34
N ASP A 54 -6.67 -0.45 10.61
CA ASP A 54 -6.85 -0.54 9.16
C ASP A 54 -5.80 0.31 8.44
N TRP A 55 -5.00 -0.32 7.59
CA TRP A 55 -3.88 0.30 6.88
C TRP A 55 -4.03 0.16 5.37
N LEU A 56 -3.65 1.23 4.65
CA LEU A 56 -3.39 1.21 3.22
C LEU A 56 -1.88 1.27 2.99
N TYR A 57 -1.43 0.39 2.12
CA TYR A 57 -0.06 0.30 1.67
C TYR A 57 0.02 0.83 0.25
N PHE A 58 0.98 1.70 0.00
CA PHE A 58 1.22 2.34 -1.29
C PHE A 58 2.63 2.01 -1.73
N THR A 59 2.76 1.60 -2.99
CA THR A 59 4.04 1.43 -3.66
C THR A 59 4.01 2.28 -4.91
N LEU A 60 4.90 3.27 -5.00
CA LEU A 60 5.10 4.10 -6.17
C LEU A 60 6.20 3.48 -7.02
N LEU A 61 5.92 3.29 -8.31
CA LEU A 61 6.84 2.67 -9.27
C LEU A 61 7.09 3.64 -10.42
N PHE A 62 8.35 3.81 -10.80
CA PHE A 62 8.73 4.58 -11.97
C PHE A 62 9.65 3.78 -12.90
N GLU A 63 9.27 3.62 -14.16
CA GLU A 63 9.97 2.87 -15.20
C GLU A 63 10.97 3.74 -15.99
N TYR A 64 12.14 3.16 -16.27
CA TYR A 64 13.26 3.77 -16.99
C TYR A 64 12.96 4.10 -18.47
N PRO A 65 13.78 4.96 -19.11
CA PRO A 65 15.09 5.46 -18.66
C PRO A 65 15.02 6.67 -17.72
N LEU A 66 15.62 6.56 -16.54
CA LEU A 66 16.00 7.74 -15.77
C LEU A 66 17.25 8.35 -16.41
N PRO A 67 17.36 9.69 -16.54
CA PRO A 67 18.62 10.32 -16.86
C PRO A 67 19.68 9.91 -15.83
N THR A 68 20.95 9.96 -16.22
CA THR A 68 22.16 9.45 -15.54
C THR A 68 22.32 9.85 -14.05
N TYR A 69 21.42 10.69 -13.53
CA TYR A 69 21.29 11.07 -12.14
C TYR A 69 19.98 10.49 -11.56
N GLN A 70 20.03 9.23 -11.12
CA GLN A 70 18.96 8.61 -10.31
C GLN A 70 18.68 9.37 -9.00
N GLN A 71 19.54 10.33 -8.63
CA GLN A 71 19.66 10.83 -7.27
C GLN A 71 18.58 11.83 -6.84
N ASP A 72 17.67 12.21 -7.74
CA ASP A 72 16.72 13.29 -7.46
C ASP A 72 15.31 13.07 -8.01
N LEU A 73 14.94 11.86 -8.43
CA LEU A 73 13.55 11.58 -8.80
C LEU A 73 12.65 11.80 -7.57
N TRP A 74 11.53 12.50 -7.75
CA TRP A 74 10.45 12.46 -6.77
C TRP A 74 9.13 12.06 -7.43
N LEU A 75 8.35 11.29 -6.69
CA LEU A 75 7.00 10.85 -7.04
C LEU A 75 6.06 11.36 -5.95
N GLY A 76 4.93 11.93 -6.36
CA GLY A 76 3.92 12.48 -5.47
C GLY A 76 2.54 11.93 -5.78
N VAL A 77 1.81 11.60 -4.73
CA VAL A 77 0.38 11.23 -4.80
C VAL A 77 -0.37 12.02 -3.75
N GLY A 78 -1.53 12.54 -4.10
CA GLY A 78 -2.45 13.18 -3.16
C GLY A 78 -3.85 12.60 -3.25
N PHE A 79 -4.62 12.77 -2.18
CA PHE A 79 -5.83 11.98 -1.93
C PHE A 79 -7.09 12.84 -1.81
N GLY A 80 -8.20 12.33 -2.36
CA GLY A 80 -9.54 12.87 -2.13
C GLY A 80 -9.86 14.17 -2.84
N LYS A 81 -8.98 14.64 -3.72
CA LYS A 81 -9.11 15.90 -4.46
C LYS A 81 -8.78 15.68 -5.93
N THR A 82 -9.25 16.59 -6.77
CA THR A 82 -8.90 16.67 -8.20
C THR A 82 -7.92 17.81 -8.49
N THR A 83 -7.51 18.55 -7.47
CA THR A 83 -6.57 19.68 -7.54
C THR A 83 -5.59 19.58 -6.38
N MET A 84 -4.42 20.20 -6.51
CA MET A 84 -3.44 20.29 -5.41
C MET A 84 -3.91 21.23 -4.29
N ASP A 85 -4.96 22.01 -4.49
CA ASP A 85 -5.51 22.93 -3.49
C ASP A 85 -6.19 22.16 -2.34
N SER A 86 -5.76 22.44 -1.10
CA SER A 86 -6.22 21.75 0.12
C SER A 86 -6.11 20.23 0.03
N ALA A 87 -5.09 19.75 -0.68
CA ALA A 87 -4.84 18.32 -0.85
C ALA A 87 -3.88 17.81 0.22
N ASP A 88 -4.20 16.60 0.68
CA ASP A 88 -3.36 15.70 1.44
C ASP A 88 -2.44 14.95 0.48
N ILE A 89 -1.12 15.06 0.66
CA ILE A 89 -0.12 14.69 -0.33
C ILE A 89 1.06 13.96 0.33
N VAL A 90 1.42 12.82 -0.23
CA VAL A 90 2.69 12.15 0.09
C VAL A 90 3.66 12.35 -1.07
N ILE A 91 4.85 12.87 -0.76
CA ILE A 91 5.95 12.99 -1.72
C ILE A 91 7.08 12.06 -1.30
N CYS A 92 7.48 11.16 -2.19
CA CYS A 92 8.63 10.29 -2.03
C CYS A 92 9.75 10.71 -2.99
N ARG A 93 10.91 11.08 -2.44
CA ARG A 93 12.14 11.36 -3.19
C ARG A 93 13.06 10.15 -3.15
N PHE A 94 13.66 9.78 -4.27
CA PHE A 94 14.72 8.79 -4.33
C PHE A 94 16.08 9.51 -4.37
N GLN A 95 16.85 9.40 -3.30
CA GLN A 95 18.17 10.01 -3.19
C GLN A 95 19.14 9.05 -2.50
N THR A 96 20.40 8.99 -2.96
CA THR A 96 21.44 8.14 -2.34
C THR A 96 21.01 6.68 -2.16
N ASN A 97 20.33 6.11 -3.16
CA ASN A 97 19.76 4.75 -3.14
C ASN A 97 18.71 4.50 -2.04
N GLN A 98 18.07 5.56 -1.54
CA GLN A 98 17.02 5.48 -0.54
C GLN A 98 15.83 6.36 -0.92
N ALA A 99 14.63 5.82 -0.72
CA ALA A 99 13.39 6.56 -0.77
C ALA A 99 13.22 7.36 0.51
N LEU A 100 12.88 8.63 0.41
CA LEU A 100 12.53 9.54 1.50
C LEU A 100 11.11 10.02 1.23
N CYS A 101 10.13 9.46 1.93
CA CYS A 101 8.73 9.86 1.84
C CYS A 101 8.40 10.83 2.98
N THR A 102 7.75 11.94 2.63
CA THR A 102 7.29 12.95 3.58
C THR A 102 5.80 13.15 3.42
N ASP A 103 5.10 13.23 4.56
CA ASP A 103 3.72 13.67 4.62
C ASP A 103 3.64 15.18 4.44
N ARG A 104 2.71 15.62 3.60
CA ARG A 104 2.58 17.01 3.20
C ARG A 104 1.12 17.36 3.00
N HIS A 105 0.82 18.63 3.19
CA HIS A 105 -0.45 19.19 2.79
C HIS A 105 -0.19 20.48 2.01
N ASN A 106 -1.16 20.87 1.20
CA ASN A 106 -1.07 22.14 0.50
C ASN A 106 -2.29 23.01 0.83
N GLY A 107 -2.09 24.03 1.66
CA GLY A 107 -3.17 24.95 2.02
C GLY A 107 -3.76 25.68 0.80
N ARG A 108 -2.90 26.22 -0.08
CA ARG A 108 -3.35 26.93 -1.29
C ARG A 108 -2.37 26.87 -2.48
N PHE A 109 -2.87 26.62 -3.69
CA PHE A 109 -2.10 26.78 -4.94
C PHE A 109 -1.78 28.28 -5.22
N PRO A 110 -0.59 28.63 -5.78
CA PRO A 110 0.47 27.80 -6.38
C PRO A 110 1.66 27.52 -5.45
N VAL A 111 1.45 27.39 -4.13
CA VAL A 111 2.57 27.17 -3.20
C VAL A 111 3.03 25.70 -3.24
N THR A 112 4.32 25.47 -2.99
CA THR A 112 4.86 24.13 -2.78
C THR A 112 4.19 23.51 -1.54
N PRO A 113 3.72 22.25 -1.61
CA PRO A 113 3.17 21.56 -0.44
C PRO A 113 4.13 21.61 0.74
N VAL A 114 3.64 22.01 1.91
CA VAL A 114 4.42 22.12 3.14
C VAL A 114 4.39 20.80 3.89
N LEU A 115 5.37 20.57 4.77
CA LEU A 115 5.36 19.38 5.63
C LEU A 115 4.15 19.43 6.54
N ASP A 116 3.49 18.28 6.70
CA ASP A 116 2.47 18.14 7.72
C ASP A 116 3.13 18.11 9.11
N GLU A 117 2.53 18.81 10.08
CA GLU A 117 2.97 18.77 11.47
C GLU A 117 2.71 17.41 12.10
N LYS A 118 1.68 16.70 11.62
CA LYS A 118 1.36 15.33 12.02
C LYS A 118 1.71 14.40 10.88
N ASN A 119 2.77 13.62 11.09
CA ASN A 119 3.20 12.63 10.11
C ASN A 119 2.39 11.34 10.29
N ASP A 120 1.45 11.09 9.39
CA ASP A 120 0.54 9.95 9.40
C ASP A 120 0.99 8.82 8.46
N ILE A 121 2.18 8.95 7.86
CA ILE A 121 2.81 7.89 7.05
C ILE A 121 3.94 7.16 7.77
N LEU A 122 4.02 5.86 7.50
CA LEU A 122 5.15 5.01 7.87
C LEU A 122 5.79 4.43 6.61
N ARG A 123 7.09 4.66 6.43
CA ARG A 123 7.84 3.99 5.35
C ARG A 123 7.96 2.50 5.62
N PHE A 124 7.77 1.69 4.59
CA PHE A 124 7.95 0.23 4.70
C PHE A 124 8.81 -0.37 3.58
N ARG A 125 9.06 0.36 2.48
CA ARG A 125 9.87 -0.15 1.37
C ARG A 125 10.64 0.95 0.64
N SER A 126 11.87 0.63 0.22
CA SER A 126 12.70 1.47 -0.62
C SER A 126 13.67 0.57 -1.37
N GLU A 127 13.41 0.34 -2.65
CA GLU A 127 14.27 -0.50 -3.49
C GLU A 127 14.45 0.18 -4.85
N ALA A 128 15.71 0.39 -5.28
CA ALA A 128 16.00 0.47 -6.70
C ALA A 128 16.15 -0.98 -7.18
N VAL A 129 15.22 -1.43 -8.01
CA VAL A 129 15.21 -2.81 -8.50
C VAL A 129 15.79 -2.80 -9.91
N TYR A 130 17.01 -3.34 -10.04
CA TYR A 130 17.65 -3.77 -11.29
C TYR A 130 17.45 -2.83 -12.49
N ASP A 131 18.13 -1.68 -12.50
CA ASP A 131 18.31 -0.77 -13.66
C ASP A 131 17.04 -0.33 -14.45
N GLN A 132 15.84 -0.72 -14.01
CA GLN A 132 14.60 -0.54 -14.77
C GLN A 132 13.48 0.10 -13.95
N PHE A 133 13.51 -0.02 -12.62
CA PHE A 133 12.45 0.52 -11.76
C PHE A 133 12.99 1.17 -10.48
N VAL A 134 12.40 2.31 -10.12
CA VAL A 134 12.48 2.87 -8.77
C VAL A 134 11.20 2.55 -8.02
N VAL A 135 11.33 1.93 -6.85
CA VAL A 135 10.21 1.49 -6.01
C VAL A 135 10.27 2.17 -4.65
N MET A 136 9.23 2.92 -4.31
CA MET A 136 9.15 3.66 -3.04
C MET A 136 7.84 3.32 -2.34
N GLY A 137 7.91 2.82 -1.10
CA GLY A 137 6.75 2.32 -0.38
C GLY A 137 6.52 2.97 0.98
N PHE A 138 5.29 3.42 1.19
CA PHE A 138 4.80 3.96 2.46
C PHE A 138 3.41 3.40 2.76
N LYS A 139 3.06 3.33 4.04
CA LYS A 139 1.74 2.94 4.52
C LYS A 139 1.14 4.04 5.35
N ARG A 140 -0.18 4.07 5.41
CA ARG A 140 -0.96 5.05 6.15
C ARG A 140 -2.22 4.42 6.71
N LYS A 141 -2.69 4.91 7.85
CA LYS A 141 -3.97 4.45 8.40
C LYS A 141 -5.11 4.90 7.50
N VAL A 142 -6.15 4.07 7.38
CA VAL A 142 -7.38 4.42 6.65
C VAL A 142 -8.04 5.65 7.28
N ILE A 143 -8.02 5.71 8.62
CA ILE A 143 -8.55 6.83 9.41
C ILE A 143 -7.41 7.33 10.29
N THR A 144 -7.14 8.63 10.23
CA THR A 144 -6.10 9.30 11.03
C THR A 144 -6.76 10.19 12.08
N ASN A 145 -5.95 10.69 13.01
CA ASN A 145 -6.45 11.64 14.00
C ASN A 145 -6.35 13.10 13.51
N ASP A 146 -5.83 13.35 12.31
CA ASP A 146 -5.67 14.70 11.76
C ASP A 146 -6.77 15.11 10.78
N THR A 147 -7.99 15.26 11.26
CA THR A 147 -9.16 15.50 10.40
C THR A 147 -9.13 16.80 9.58
N GLU A 148 -8.20 17.72 9.86
CA GLU A 148 -8.10 19.00 9.15
C GLU A 148 -7.31 18.89 7.85
N ASN A 149 -6.15 18.22 7.88
CA ASN A 149 -5.27 18.09 6.72
C ASN A 149 -5.40 16.74 6.03
N ASP A 150 -5.92 15.72 6.73
CA ASP A 150 -5.96 14.36 6.22
C ASP A 150 -7.26 13.96 5.56
N TYR A 151 -7.11 13.34 4.39
CA TYR A 151 -8.16 12.59 3.74
C TYR A 151 -8.47 11.30 4.50
N GLN A 152 -9.70 11.21 5.01
CA GLN A 152 -10.21 10.02 5.68
C GLN A 152 -10.71 9.01 4.64
N PHE A 153 -9.96 7.92 4.45
CA PHE A 153 -10.26 6.93 3.44
C PHE A 153 -11.55 6.15 3.77
N GLN A 154 -12.36 5.90 2.74
CA GLN A 154 -13.56 5.08 2.84
C GLN A 154 -13.40 3.83 1.97
N LEU A 155 -13.01 2.72 2.59
CA LEU A 155 -12.76 1.45 1.88
C LEU A 155 -13.97 1.03 1.03
N GLY A 156 -13.72 0.61 -0.21
CA GLY A 156 -14.76 0.26 -1.18
C GLY A 156 -15.39 1.45 -1.92
N ASN A 157 -15.13 2.70 -1.52
CA ASN A 157 -15.64 3.89 -2.21
C ASN A 157 -14.68 4.36 -3.30
N LYS A 158 -15.22 5.21 -4.19
CA LYS A 158 -14.43 5.90 -5.20
C LYS A 158 -13.68 7.07 -4.55
N THR A 159 -12.38 7.17 -4.84
CA THR A 159 -11.49 8.23 -4.37
C THR A 159 -10.73 8.78 -5.57
N ASP A 160 -10.68 10.11 -5.65
CA ASP A 160 -9.83 10.80 -6.61
C ASP A 160 -8.41 10.88 -6.08
N LEU A 161 -7.45 10.63 -6.97
CA LEU A 161 -6.03 10.79 -6.72
C LEU A 161 -5.52 11.88 -7.63
N ILE A 162 -4.74 12.80 -7.06
CA ILE A 162 -3.81 13.61 -7.84
C ILE A 162 -2.45 12.92 -7.83
N TRP A 163 -1.71 13.02 -8.92
CA TRP A 163 -0.39 12.44 -9.02
C TRP A 163 0.53 13.39 -9.77
N ALA A 164 1.82 13.33 -9.45
CA ALA A 164 2.84 14.10 -10.13
C ALA A 164 4.21 13.43 -9.97
N TYR A 165 5.12 13.72 -10.89
CA TYR A 165 6.52 13.38 -10.71
C TYR A 165 7.43 14.47 -11.27
N GLY A 166 8.66 14.48 -10.80
CA GLY A 166 9.67 15.43 -11.29
C GLY A 166 11.04 15.15 -10.72
N GLN A 167 11.89 16.17 -10.78
CA GLN A 167 13.23 16.14 -10.19
C GLN A 167 13.30 17.06 -8.98
N ALA A 168 14.10 16.69 -8.00
CA ALA A 168 14.50 17.54 -6.90
C ALA A 168 15.81 18.24 -7.27
N ASN A 169 16.13 19.30 -6.55
CA ASN A 169 17.44 19.92 -6.66
C ASN A 169 18.49 19.00 -6.05
N SER A 170 19.50 18.61 -6.82
CA SER A 170 20.56 17.67 -6.41
C SER A 170 21.40 18.12 -5.23
N THR A 171 21.45 19.44 -4.99
CA THR A 171 22.25 20.05 -3.91
C THR A 171 21.41 20.31 -2.66
N THR A 172 20.21 20.87 -2.81
CA THR A 172 19.38 21.28 -1.67
C THR A 172 18.33 20.23 -1.28
N GLY A 173 18.04 19.28 -2.18
CA GLY A 173 16.92 18.36 -2.06
C GLY A 173 15.55 19.01 -2.22
N GLU A 174 15.49 20.29 -2.58
CA GLU A 174 14.23 21.00 -2.77
C GLU A 174 13.41 20.37 -3.90
N ILE A 175 12.11 20.20 -3.68
CA ILE A 175 11.19 19.67 -4.68
C ILE A 175 10.96 20.75 -5.74
N ILE A 176 11.44 20.51 -6.97
CA ILE A 176 11.16 21.37 -8.12
C ILE A 176 9.78 21.02 -8.66
N LYS A 177 9.12 21.99 -9.29
CA LYS A 177 7.84 21.80 -9.98
C LYS A 177 7.86 20.54 -10.85
N HIS A 178 6.76 19.78 -10.78
CA HIS A 178 6.57 18.54 -11.52
C HIS A 178 6.75 18.70 -13.03
N VAL A 179 7.25 17.64 -13.66
CA VAL A 179 7.34 17.51 -15.12
C VAL A 179 5.99 17.12 -15.69
N GLU A 180 5.35 16.11 -15.10
CA GLU A 180 4.02 15.65 -15.48
C GLU A 180 3.15 15.46 -14.23
N TYR A 181 1.85 15.63 -14.41
CA TYR A 181 0.86 15.54 -13.36
C TYR A 181 -0.50 15.17 -13.95
N GLY A 182 -1.40 14.69 -13.10
CA GLY A 182 -2.76 14.38 -13.52
C GLY A 182 -3.67 14.02 -12.37
N VAL A 183 -4.87 13.59 -12.74
CA VAL A 183 -5.92 13.15 -11.83
C VAL A 183 -6.44 11.80 -12.31
N THR A 184 -6.58 10.86 -11.38
CA THR A 184 -7.14 9.53 -11.66
C THR A 184 -8.09 9.14 -10.54
N SER A 185 -9.29 8.67 -10.87
CA SER A 185 -10.20 8.11 -9.88
C SER A 185 -10.03 6.61 -9.75
N ILE A 186 -10.04 6.10 -8.53
CA ILE A 186 -9.97 4.66 -8.23
C ILE A 186 -11.05 4.25 -7.24
N THR A 187 -11.38 2.96 -7.21
CA THR A 187 -12.16 2.37 -6.10
C THR A 187 -11.20 1.75 -5.10
N LEU A 188 -11.29 2.16 -3.84
CA LEU A 188 -10.42 1.63 -2.79
C LEU A 188 -10.72 0.14 -2.51
N PRO A 189 -9.71 -0.65 -2.13
CA PRO A 189 -9.88 -2.02 -1.66
C PRO A 189 -10.98 -2.08 -0.60
N LYS A 190 -11.86 -3.08 -0.69
CA LYS A 190 -12.80 -3.36 0.41
C LYS A 190 -12.04 -4.06 1.54
N ALA A 191 -12.43 -3.78 2.78
CA ALA A 191 -12.00 -4.61 3.90
C ALA A 191 -12.44 -6.05 3.60
N ALA A 192 -11.50 -6.99 3.68
CA ALA A 192 -11.85 -8.40 3.59
C ALA A 192 -12.83 -8.71 4.71
N THR A 193 -14.03 -9.20 4.37
CA THR A 193 -14.93 -9.76 5.38
C THR A 193 -14.18 -10.93 6.00
N SER A 194 -13.78 -10.80 7.27
CA SER A 194 -13.11 -11.87 7.98
C SER A 194 -13.97 -13.13 7.88
N PHE A 195 -13.49 -14.15 7.19
CA PHE A 195 -14.13 -15.46 7.26
C PHE A 195 -14.04 -15.88 8.72
N SER A 196 -15.18 -15.97 9.38
CA SER A 196 -15.26 -16.51 10.74
C SER A 196 -14.56 -17.87 10.76
N LYS A 197 -13.61 -18.08 11.67
CA LYS A 197 -12.97 -19.39 11.88
C LYS A 197 -14.02 -20.49 12.12
N THR A 198 -15.21 -20.12 12.61
CA THR A 198 -16.36 -21.01 12.78
C THR A 198 -16.90 -21.55 11.45
N ALA A 199 -16.84 -20.77 10.37
CA ALA A 199 -17.29 -21.21 9.04
C ALA A 199 -16.35 -22.24 8.40
N ILE A 200 -15.03 -22.10 8.62
CA ILE A 200 -14.03 -23.07 8.15
C ILE A 200 -14.15 -24.38 8.94
N PHE A 201 -14.36 -24.31 10.26
CA PHE A 201 -14.61 -25.49 11.08
C PHE A 201 -15.90 -26.20 10.68
N ALA A 202 -16.99 -25.46 10.42
CA ALA A 202 -18.26 -26.05 9.99
C ALA A 202 -18.14 -26.75 8.61
N ALA A 203 -17.45 -26.13 7.64
CA ALA A 203 -17.22 -26.74 6.32
C ALA A 203 -16.35 -28.01 6.41
N CYS A 204 -15.35 -28.01 7.29
CA CYS A 204 -14.47 -29.16 7.52
C CYS A 204 -15.19 -30.30 8.26
N VAL A 205 -16.03 -29.99 9.26
CA VAL A 205 -16.84 -31.00 9.98
C VAL A 205 -17.93 -31.59 9.08
N MET A 206 -18.57 -30.78 8.23
CA MET A 206 -19.61 -31.25 7.29
C MET A 206 -19.07 -32.21 6.23
N SER A 207 -17.83 -32.02 5.77
CA SER A 207 -17.16 -32.90 4.80
C SER A 207 -16.68 -34.22 5.43
N VAL A 208 -16.36 -34.22 6.73
CA VAL A 208 -16.06 -35.46 7.47
C VAL A 208 -17.33 -36.29 7.73
N LEU A 209 -18.47 -35.65 8.03
CA LEU A 209 -19.73 -36.36 8.27
C LEU A 209 -20.34 -36.99 7.00
N THR A 210 -20.14 -36.39 5.84
CA THR A 210 -20.61 -36.96 4.56
C THR A 210 -19.81 -38.20 4.15
N PHE A 211 -18.52 -38.27 4.50
CA PHE A 211 -17.67 -39.44 4.23
C PHE A 211 -17.94 -40.65 5.14
N THR A 212 -18.67 -40.47 6.24
CA THR A 212 -19.01 -41.57 7.17
C THR A 212 -20.35 -42.25 6.89
N LEU A 213 -21.13 -41.74 5.94
CA LEU A 213 -22.49 -42.22 5.65
C LEU A 213 -22.62 -42.93 4.28
N THR A 214 -21.50 -43.16 3.59
CA THR A 214 -21.38 -44.01 2.39
C THR A 214 -20.48 -45.20 2.69
#